data_AF-A0A2H0SI15-F1
#
_entry.id   AF-A0A2H0SI15-F1
#
_cell.length_a   1.000
_cell.length_b   1.000
_cell.length_c   1.000
_cell.angle_alpha   90.00
_cell.angle_beta   90.00
_cell.angle_gamma   90.00
#
_symmetry.space_group_name_H-M   'P 1'
#
loop_
_entity.id
_entity.type
_entity.pdbx_description
1 polymer ?
#
loop_
_entity_poly.entity_id
_entity_poly.type
_entity_poly.pdbx_seq_one_letter_code
_entity_poly.pdbx_strand_id
1 'polypeptide(L)'
;LNLVHELKKVGADYLVVKPYSPHPLGGDEALKIEDLGYDNPGFLVSLEWVEHHVFSGNFKVIVRYNAFRNIVNEKEHYDRCHSVPFFWSYITAQGDVYSCSVYLGDERFKLGNINEQTFKEIWEGEKRRQNWEMMKDFDASMCRKGCRMDSCNRFLLALKKEDSSSLERFSDDKVKHINFI
;
A
#
# COMPACT_ATOMS: atom_id res chain seq x y z
N LEU A 1 6.78 3.89 24.30
CA LEU A 1 5.85 4.17 25.43
C LEU A 1 5.50 5.65 25.54
N ASN A 2 6.48 6.57 25.54
CA ASN A 2 6.23 8.02 25.60
C ASN A 2 5.25 8.52 24.52
N LEU A 3 5.40 8.09 23.26
CA LEU A 3 4.49 8.46 22.18
C LEU A 3 3.02 8.10 22.48
N VAL A 4 2.76 6.92 23.02
CA VAL A 4 1.37 6.51 23.33
C VAL A 4 0.78 7.38 24.44
N HIS A 5 1.58 7.75 25.44
CA HIS A 5 1.13 8.66 26.48
C HIS A 5 0.75 10.03 25.92
N GLU A 6 1.56 10.59 25.02
CA GLU A 6 1.25 11.87 24.36
C GLU A 6 0.02 11.78 23.44
N LEU A 7 -0.12 10.68 22.69
CA LEU A 7 -1.31 10.44 21.85
C LEU A 7 -2.60 10.38 22.67
N LYS A 8 -2.56 9.75 23.85
CA LYS A 8 -3.70 9.73 24.78
C LYS A 8 -4.06 11.12 25.30
N LYS A 9 -3.06 11.95 25.63
CA LYS A 9 -3.30 13.32 26.12
C LYS A 9 -4.03 14.20 25.10
N VAL A 10 -3.72 14.03 23.81
CA VAL A 10 -4.37 14.77 22.72
C VAL A 10 -5.69 14.14 22.28
N GLY A 11 -6.15 13.08 22.95
CA GLY A 11 -7.44 12.44 22.71
C GLY A 11 -7.47 11.45 21.55
N ALA A 12 -6.33 10.92 21.10
CA ALA A 12 -6.32 9.88 20.07
C ALA A 12 -6.83 8.54 20.64
N ASP A 13 -7.64 7.83 19.84
CA ASP A 13 -8.17 6.51 20.21
C ASP A 13 -7.22 5.35 19.89
N TYR A 14 -6.29 5.56 18.96
CA TYR A 14 -5.39 4.48 18.53
C TYR A 14 -4.08 4.97 17.90
N LEU A 15 -3.14 4.05 17.79
CA LEU A 15 -1.88 4.18 17.05
C LEU A 15 -1.78 3.05 16.01
N VAL A 16 -1.59 3.38 14.74
CA VAL A 16 -1.27 2.39 13.69
C VAL A 16 0.22 2.37 13.42
N VAL A 17 0.84 1.21 13.58
CA VAL A 17 2.23 0.96 13.20
C VAL A 17 2.26 0.26 11.84
N LYS A 18 2.92 0.88 10.87
CA LYS A 18 3.10 0.37 9.51
C LYS A 18 4.58 0.46 9.11
N PRO A 19 5.06 -0.42 8.21
CA PRO A 19 6.41 -0.30 7.72
C PRO A 19 6.60 1.00 6.94
N TYR A 20 7.81 1.54 7.01
CA TYR A 20 8.26 2.56 6.08
C TYR A 20 8.32 1.97 4.68
N SER A 21 7.98 2.80 3.69
CA SER A 21 7.98 2.44 2.29
C SER A 21 8.68 3.57 1.54
N PRO A 22 9.96 3.42 1.16
CA PRO A 22 10.68 4.45 0.44
C PRO A 22 10.01 4.72 -0.92
N HIS A 23 10.00 5.99 -1.32
CA HIS A 23 9.56 6.36 -2.65
C HIS A 23 10.70 6.04 -3.65
N PRO A 24 10.43 5.42 -4.81
CA PRO A 24 11.48 5.06 -5.77
C PRO A 24 12.16 6.30 -6.38
N LEU A 25 11.49 7.45 -6.36
CA LEU A 25 12.04 8.75 -6.78
C LEU A 25 12.66 9.54 -5.61
N GLY A 26 12.86 8.93 -4.44
CA GLY A 26 13.29 9.60 -3.21
C GLY A 26 14.77 9.99 -3.14
N GLY A 27 15.56 9.70 -4.19
CA GLY A 27 17.00 9.96 -4.22
C GLY A 27 17.80 9.06 -3.26
N ASP A 28 19.12 9.25 -3.24
CA ASP A 28 20.07 8.40 -2.51
C ASP A 28 20.01 8.58 -0.97
N GLU A 29 19.40 9.67 -0.49
CA GLU A 29 19.23 9.95 0.94
C GLU A 29 18.05 9.18 1.57
N ALA A 30 17.22 8.52 0.75
CA ALA A 30 16.11 7.73 1.26
C ALA A 30 16.62 6.52 2.05
N LEU A 31 16.07 6.31 3.26
CA LEU A 31 16.32 5.12 4.05
C LEU A 31 15.99 3.86 3.23
N LYS A 32 16.93 2.92 3.19
CA LYS A 32 16.74 1.63 2.52
C LYS A 32 16.03 0.68 3.46
N ILE A 33 15.16 -0.17 2.92
CA ILE A 33 14.37 -1.11 3.74
C ILE A 33 15.27 -2.08 4.50
N GLU A 34 16.37 -2.46 3.85
CA GLU A 34 17.38 -3.39 4.34
C GLU A 34 18.06 -2.85 5.61
N ASP A 35 18.12 -1.52 5.76
CA ASP A 35 18.73 -0.85 6.93
C ASP A 35 17.76 -0.71 8.12
N LEU A 36 16.49 -1.07 7.95
CA LEU A 36 15.44 -0.87 8.97
C LEU A 36 15.28 -2.06 9.94
N GLY A 37 15.98 -3.17 9.69
CA GLY A 37 15.96 -4.35 10.56
C GLY A 37 14.60 -5.06 10.64
N TYR A 38 13.76 -4.94 9.61
CA TYR A 38 12.45 -5.60 9.57
C TYR A 38 12.55 -7.13 9.46
N ASP A 39 13.67 -7.62 8.98
CA ASP A 39 14.04 -9.04 8.89
C ASP A 39 14.45 -9.65 10.24
N ASN A 40 14.78 -8.82 11.23
CA ASN A 40 15.10 -9.28 12.58
C ASN A 40 13.85 -9.89 13.25
N PRO A 41 13.86 -11.18 13.64
CA PRO A 41 12.71 -11.80 14.30
C PRO A 41 12.28 -11.08 15.58
N GLY A 42 13.22 -10.50 16.32
CA GLY A 42 12.96 -9.72 17.52
C GLY A 42 12.18 -8.44 17.26
N PHE A 43 12.20 -7.90 16.04
CA PHE A 43 11.45 -6.70 15.67
C PHE A 43 9.94 -6.95 15.76
N LEU A 44 9.42 -8.00 15.10
CA LEU A 44 7.98 -8.31 15.15
C LEU A 44 7.53 -8.72 16.55
N VAL A 45 8.37 -9.46 17.29
CA VAL A 45 8.10 -9.82 18.70
C VAL A 45 7.99 -8.57 19.57
N SER A 46 8.84 -7.56 19.35
CA SER A 46 8.76 -6.29 20.08
C SER A 46 7.47 -5.53 19.79
N LEU A 47 6.99 -5.56 18.54
CA LEU A 47 5.72 -4.92 18.15
C LEU A 47 4.52 -5.64 18.76
N GLU A 48 4.53 -6.97 18.78
CA GLU A 48 3.51 -7.79 19.43
C GLU A 48 3.48 -7.50 20.94
N TRP A 49 4.64 -7.43 21.58
CA TRP A 49 4.72 -7.05 22.99
C TRP A 49 4.11 -5.66 23.24
N VAL A 50 4.46 -4.66 22.41
CA VAL A 50 3.89 -3.31 22.50
C VAL A 50 2.37 -3.34 22.31
N GLU A 51 1.88 -4.06 21.31
CA GLU A 51 0.45 -4.16 21.03
C GLU A 51 -0.34 -4.72 22.23
N HIS A 52 0.18 -5.77 22.88
CA HIS A 52 -0.46 -6.41 24.02
C HIS A 52 -0.34 -5.64 25.33
N HIS A 53 0.79 -4.98 25.60
CA HIS A 53 1.06 -4.36 26.90
C HIS A 53 0.74 -2.87 26.97
N VAL A 54 0.61 -2.22 25.81
CA VAL A 54 0.29 -0.79 25.72
C VAL A 54 -1.22 -0.56 25.46
N PHE A 55 -1.94 -1.63 25.18
CA PHE A 55 -3.39 -1.65 25.25
C PHE A 55 -3.84 -1.30 26.68
N SER A 56 -4.57 -0.19 26.81
CA SER A 56 -5.04 0.28 28.11
C SER A 56 -6.32 1.07 27.94
N GLY A 57 -7.41 0.55 28.52
CA GLY A 57 -8.76 1.09 28.36
C GLY A 57 -9.21 1.04 26.90
N ASN A 58 -9.62 2.20 26.37
CA ASN A 58 -10.13 2.32 25.00
C ASN A 58 -9.03 2.53 23.94
N PHE A 59 -7.78 2.76 24.35
CA PHE A 59 -6.69 3.06 23.42
C PHE A 59 -6.12 1.79 22.78
N LYS A 60 -6.05 1.76 21.45
CA LYS A 60 -5.57 0.60 20.68
C LYS A 60 -4.23 0.87 20.01
N VAL A 61 -3.33 -0.09 20.07
CA VAL A 61 -2.22 -0.16 19.12
C VAL A 61 -2.61 -1.17 18.04
N ILE A 62 -2.38 -0.84 16.77
CA ILE A 62 -2.73 -1.67 15.63
C ILE A 62 -1.47 -1.83 14.78
N VAL A 63 -0.98 -3.05 14.65
CA VAL A 63 0.21 -3.33 13.85
C VAL A 63 -0.17 -3.96 12.51
N ARG A 64 0.34 -3.42 11.40
CA ARG A 64 0.14 -4.00 10.06
C ARG A 64 1.12 -5.14 9.78
N TYR A 65 1.03 -6.23 10.53
CA TYR A 65 1.94 -7.39 10.41
C TYR A 65 2.07 -7.91 8.98
N ASN A 66 0.96 -8.00 8.24
CA ASN A 66 0.97 -8.44 6.83
C ASN A 66 1.86 -7.54 5.96
N ALA A 67 1.86 -6.23 6.18
CA ALA A 67 2.69 -5.30 5.42
C ALA A 67 4.18 -5.49 5.73
N PHE A 68 4.55 -5.68 7.00
CA PHE A 68 5.94 -5.99 7.37
C PHE A 68 6.40 -7.32 6.75
N ARG A 69 5.60 -8.39 6.90
CA ARG A 69 5.90 -9.71 6.32
C ARG A 69 6.06 -9.64 4.80
N ASN A 70 5.19 -8.92 4.11
CA ASN A 70 5.24 -8.79 2.65
C ASN A 70 6.44 -7.99 2.14
N ILE A 71 6.97 -7.05 2.93
CA ILE A 71 8.18 -6.29 2.58
C ILE A 71 9.45 -7.14 2.75
N VAL A 72 9.49 -7.98 3.78
CA VAL A 72 10.64 -8.86 4.06
C VAL A 72 10.64 -10.10 3.17
N ASN A 73 9.46 -10.65 2.83
CA ASN A 73 9.35 -11.87 2.05
C ASN A 73 9.28 -11.58 0.53
N GLU A 74 10.43 -11.66 -0.13
CA GLU A 74 10.56 -11.41 -1.58
C GLU A 74 9.99 -12.53 -2.46
N LYS A 75 9.76 -13.73 -1.93
CA LYS A 75 9.33 -14.91 -2.73
C LYS A 75 7.95 -14.78 -3.37
N GLU A 76 7.14 -13.85 -2.88
CA GLU A 76 5.78 -13.60 -3.36
C GLU A 76 5.68 -12.28 -4.16
N HIS A 77 6.81 -11.78 -4.69
CA HIS A 77 6.77 -10.55 -5.46
C HIS A 77 6.07 -10.74 -6.81
N TYR A 78 5.31 -9.73 -7.22
CA TYR A 78 4.63 -9.67 -8.50
C TYR A 78 5.52 -8.92 -9.50
N ASP A 79 5.64 -9.44 -10.71
CA ASP A 79 6.40 -8.82 -11.80
C ASP A 79 5.66 -7.61 -12.40
N ARG A 80 4.33 -7.60 -12.28
CA ARG A 80 3.44 -6.58 -12.86
C ARG A 80 2.46 -6.05 -11.81
N CYS A 81 2.06 -4.79 -11.99
CA CYS A 81 1.00 -4.19 -11.18
C CYS A 81 -0.36 -4.46 -11.83
N HIS A 82 -1.06 -5.45 -11.31
CA HIS A 82 -2.45 -5.78 -11.64
C HIS A 82 -3.46 -4.80 -11.03
N SER A 83 -3.10 -4.01 -10.02
CA SER A 83 -4.04 -3.13 -9.32
C SER A 83 -4.38 -1.84 -10.07
N VAL A 84 -3.40 -1.21 -10.72
CA VAL A 84 -3.60 0.05 -11.46
C VAL A 84 -4.73 -0.09 -12.52
N PRO A 85 -4.80 -1.20 -13.28
CA PRO A 85 -5.91 -1.43 -14.19
C PRO A 85 -7.32 -1.49 -13.58
N PHE A 86 -7.50 -1.74 -12.28
CA PHE A 86 -8.83 -2.08 -11.74
C PHE A 86 -9.24 -1.35 -10.46
N PHE A 87 -8.31 -0.99 -9.58
CA PHE A 87 -8.66 -0.73 -8.18
C PHE A 87 -8.54 0.72 -7.70
N TRP A 88 -7.79 1.58 -8.37
CA TRP A 88 -7.63 2.95 -7.87
C TRP A 88 -7.25 3.98 -8.92
N SER A 89 -7.48 5.24 -8.56
CA SER A 89 -6.94 6.43 -9.20
C SER A 89 -6.57 7.44 -8.12
N TYR A 90 -5.81 8.46 -8.48
CA TYR A 90 -5.42 9.55 -7.61
C TYR A 90 -5.78 10.87 -8.27
N ILE A 91 -6.39 11.80 -7.53
CA ILE A 91 -6.70 13.15 -8.03
C ILE A 91 -5.84 14.14 -7.25
N THR A 92 -5.04 14.94 -7.94
CA THR A 92 -4.20 15.96 -7.32
C THR A 92 -5.03 17.20 -6.96
N ALA A 93 -4.47 18.11 -6.16
CA ALA A 93 -5.12 19.37 -5.81
C ALA A 93 -5.41 20.26 -7.04
N GLN A 94 -4.67 20.08 -8.14
CA GLN A 94 -4.87 20.77 -9.41
C GLN A 94 -5.94 20.09 -10.29
N GLY A 95 -6.54 19.00 -9.83
CA GLY A 95 -7.55 18.24 -10.55
C GLY A 95 -6.99 17.21 -11.54
N ASP A 96 -5.67 17.01 -11.60
CA ASP A 96 -5.08 16.00 -12.47
C ASP A 96 -5.43 14.60 -11.94
N VAL A 97 -5.93 13.74 -12.83
CA VAL A 97 -6.23 12.34 -12.53
C VAL A 97 -5.05 11.49 -12.95
N TYR A 98 -4.50 10.73 -12.01
CA TYR A 98 -3.43 9.77 -12.22
C TYR A 98 -3.90 8.34 -11.94
N SER A 99 -3.37 7.36 -12.66
CA SER A 99 -3.68 5.95 -12.42
C SER A 99 -2.85 5.33 -11.27
N CYS A 100 -1.81 6.03 -10.78
CA CYS A 100 -1.00 5.59 -9.66
C CYS A 100 -0.37 6.77 -8.92
N SER A 101 -0.45 6.79 -7.59
CA SER A 101 0.14 7.85 -6.76
C SER A 101 1.67 7.78 -6.65
N VAL A 102 2.30 6.69 -7.10
CA VAL A 102 3.78 6.55 -7.10
C VAL A 102 4.40 7.28 -8.29
N TYR A 103 3.64 7.49 -9.36
CA TYR A 103 4.10 8.06 -10.62
C TYR A 103 3.43 9.41 -10.87
N LEU A 104 3.21 10.21 -9.82
CA LEU A 104 2.75 11.59 -9.97
C LEU A 104 3.81 12.40 -10.72
N GLY A 105 3.36 13.17 -11.72
CA GLY A 105 4.25 13.89 -12.65
C GLY A 105 4.74 13.06 -13.83
N ASP A 106 4.50 11.75 -13.86
CA ASP A 106 4.77 10.92 -15.05
C ASP A 106 3.57 10.98 -16.01
N GLU A 107 3.76 11.55 -17.19
CA GLU A 107 2.71 11.68 -18.20
C GLU A 107 2.12 10.34 -18.65
N ARG A 108 2.86 9.23 -18.53
CA ARG A 108 2.34 7.89 -18.82
C ARG A 108 1.23 7.46 -17.85
N PHE A 109 1.20 8.06 -16.66
CA PHE A 109 0.21 7.79 -15.62
C PHE A 109 -0.83 8.90 -15.50
N LYS A 110 -0.65 10.06 -16.15
CA LYS A 110 -1.62 11.16 -16.17
C LYS A 110 -2.75 10.88 -17.17
N LEU A 111 -3.96 10.71 -16.66
CA LEU A 111 -5.14 10.31 -17.43
C LEU A 111 -5.93 11.50 -17.99
N GLY A 112 -5.93 12.63 -17.30
CA GLY A 112 -6.72 13.83 -17.65
C GLY A 112 -6.81 14.81 -16.50
N ASN A 113 -7.68 15.82 -16.60
CA ASN A 113 -7.94 16.80 -15.54
C ASN A 113 -9.45 17.02 -15.35
N ILE A 114 -9.94 16.91 -14.12
CA ILE A 114 -11.38 17.03 -13.81
C ILE A 114 -11.96 18.43 -14.00
N ASN A 115 -11.12 19.45 -14.17
CA ASN A 115 -11.55 20.80 -14.50
C ASN A 115 -11.80 20.97 -16.01
N GLU A 116 -11.33 20.04 -16.84
CA GLU A 116 -11.44 20.06 -18.30
C GLU A 116 -12.43 19.02 -18.83
N GLN A 117 -12.53 17.87 -18.15
CA GLN A 117 -13.32 16.72 -18.54
C GLN A 117 -14.02 16.12 -17.32
N THR A 118 -15.16 15.47 -17.50
CA THR A 118 -15.77 14.68 -16.42
C THR A 118 -14.86 13.49 -16.08
N PHE A 119 -14.92 13.03 -14.82
CA PHE A 119 -14.17 11.83 -14.41
C PHE A 119 -14.51 10.62 -15.29
N LYS A 120 -15.77 10.48 -15.72
CA LYS A 120 -16.22 9.40 -16.61
C LYS A 120 -15.49 9.46 -17.96
N GLU A 121 -15.42 10.63 -18.59
CA GLU A 121 -14.70 10.81 -19.86
C GLU A 121 -13.21 10.52 -19.73
N ILE A 122 -12.59 10.89 -18.60
CA ILE A 122 -11.19 10.57 -18.32
C ILE A 122 -11.00 9.06 -18.15
N TRP A 123 -11.88 8.41 -17.38
CA TRP A 123 -11.75 7.01 -17.01
C TRP A 123 -12.08 6.05 -18.16
N GLU A 124 -13.07 6.39 -18.99
CA GLU A 124 -13.43 5.64 -20.19
C GLU A 124 -12.63 6.09 -21.43
N GLY A 125 -11.76 7.08 -21.25
CA GLY A 125 -11.02 7.74 -22.33
C GLY A 125 -9.79 6.99 -22.82
N GLU A 126 -9.27 7.50 -23.94
CA GLU A 126 -8.14 6.89 -24.66
C GLU A 126 -6.84 6.85 -23.84
N LYS A 127 -6.53 7.91 -23.07
CA LYS A 127 -5.35 7.90 -22.18
C LYS A 127 -5.41 6.79 -21.15
N ARG A 128 -6.60 6.50 -20.60
CA ARG A 128 -6.79 5.41 -19.64
C ARG A 128 -6.65 4.04 -20.29
N ARG A 129 -7.12 3.88 -21.53
CA ARG A 129 -6.91 2.67 -22.34
C ARG A 129 -5.42 2.45 -22.62
N GLN A 130 -4.69 3.48 -23.06
CA GLN A 130 -3.25 3.42 -23.31
C GLN A 130 -2.46 3.07 -22.04
N ASN A 131 -2.79 3.70 -20.91
CA ASN A 131 -2.20 3.36 -19.63
C ASN A 131 -2.45 1.88 -19.27
N TRP A 132 -3.67 1.37 -19.49
CA TRP A 132 -3.96 -0.05 -19.25
C TRP A 132 -3.10 -0.98 -20.11
N GLU A 133 -2.99 -0.70 -21.41
CA GLU A 133 -2.17 -1.49 -22.31
C GLU A 133 -0.70 -1.48 -21.88
N MET A 134 -0.15 -0.31 -21.53
CA MET A 134 1.20 -0.20 -20.97
C MET A 134 1.37 -1.03 -19.70
N MET A 135 0.37 -1.07 -18.82
CA MET A 135 0.43 -1.85 -17.58
C MET A 135 0.53 -3.36 -17.81
N LYS A 136 0.22 -3.87 -19.01
CA LYS A 136 0.42 -5.28 -19.33
C LYS A 136 1.89 -5.63 -19.26
N ASP A 137 2.79 -4.78 -19.74
CA ASP A 137 4.24 -5.05 -19.80
C ASP A 137 5.06 -4.22 -18.81
N PHE A 138 4.37 -3.57 -17.87
CA PHE A 138 4.99 -2.74 -16.85
C PHE A 138 5.78 -3.60 -15.84
N ASP A 139 7.06 -3.30 -15.69
CA ASP A 139 7.95 -3.92 -14.71
C ASP A 139 7.75 -3.31 -13.31
N ALA A 140 7.11 -4.07 -12.43
CA ALA A 140 6.83 -3.67 -11.06
C ALA A 140 8.02 -3.86 -10.10
N SER A 141 9.12 -4.49 -10.54
CA SER A 141 10.33 -4.63 -9.71
C SER A 141 10.97 -3.28 -9.38
N MET A 142 10.78 -2.29 -10.27
CA MET A 142 11.22 -0.90 -10.09
C MET A 142 10.23 -0.05 -9.30
N CYS A 143 9.14 -0.63 -8.81
CA CYS A 143 8.12 0.07 -8.02
C CYS A 143 8.44 0.00 -6.51
N ARG A 144 7.71 0.78 -5.71
CA ARG A 144 7.92 0.81 -4.25
C ARG A 144 7.50 -0.50 -3.59
N LYS A 145 8.37 -1.03 -2.72
CA LYS A 145 7.99 -2.03 -1.70
C LYS A 145 6.99 -1.42 -0.71
N GLY A 146 6.02 -2.18 -0.22
CA GLY A 146 5.03 -1.68 0.74
C GLY A 146 3.96 -0.75 0.15
N CYS A 147 3.63 -0.92 -1.14
CA CYS A 147 2.59 -0.15 -1.81
C CYS A 147 1.22 -0.26 -1.11
N ARG A 148 0.42 0.82 -1.16
CA ARG A 148 -0.97 0.83 -0.64
C ARG A 148 -1.83 -0.28 -1.26
N MET A 149 -1.52 -0.65 -2.50
CA MET A 149 -2.21 -1.65 -3.31
C MET A 149 -1.57 -3.04 -3.26
N ASP A 150 -0.50 -3.26 -2.48
CA ASP A 150 0.22 -4.56 -2.44
C ASP A 150 -0.73 -5.74 -2.19
N SER A 151 -1.65 -5.62 -1.23
CA SER A 151 -2.62 -6.67 -0.90
C SER A 151 -3.61 -6.94 -2.05
N CYS A 152 -4.18 -5.90 -2.68
CA CYS A 152 -5.04 -6.05 -3.85
C CYS A 152 -4.28 -6.66 -5.03
N ASN A 153 -3.01 -6.28 -5.19
CA ASN A 153 -2.19 -6.74 -6.30
C ASN A 153 -1.87 -8.24 -6.20
N ARG A 154 -1.49 -8.68 -5.00
CA ARG A 154 -1.26 -10.10 -4.70
C ARG A 154 -2.53 -10.92 -4.85
N PHE A 155 -3.67 -10.40 -4.40
CA PHE A 155 -4.97 -11.05 -4.60
C PHE A 155 -5.30 -11.23 -6.09
N LEU A 156 -5.15 -10.18 -6.90
CA LEU A 156 -5.36 -10.27 -8.35
C LEU A 156 -4.38 -11.24 -9.04
N LEU A 157 -3.13 -11.28 -8.59
CA LEU A 157 -2.15 -12.25 -9.10
C LEU A 157 -2.56 -13.68 -8.76
N ALA A 158 -3.00 -13.94 -7.53
CA ALA A 158 -3.48 -15.25 -7.09
C ALA A 158 -4.72 -15.68 -7.90
N LEU A 159 -5.68 -14.78 -8.11
CA LEU A 159 -6.83 -15.03 -8.99
C LEU A 159 -6.40 -15.35 -10.42
N LYS A 160 -5.46 -14.59 -10.99
CA LYS A 160 -4.97 -14.80 -12.35
C LYS A 160 -4.23 -16.14 -12.50
N LYS A 161 -3.58 -16.62 -11.44
CA LYS A 161 -2.85 -17.89 -11.41
C LYS A 161 -3.72 -19.09 -11.02
N GLU A 162 -4.99 -18.87 -10.66
CA GLU A 162 -5.86 -19.90 -10.09
C GLU A 162 -5.23 -20.59 -8.85
N ASP A 163 -4.44 -19.84 -8.08
CA ASP A 163 -3.73 -20.37 -6.90
C ASP A 163 -4.64 -20.36 -5.67
N SER A 164 -5.42 -21.43 -5.52
CA SER A 164 -6.35 -21.62 -4.39
C SER A 164 -5.67 -21.47 -3.03
N SER A 165 -4.41 -21.92 -2.88
CA SER A 165 -3.69 -21.85 -1.60
C SER A 165 -3.35 -20.41 -1.21
N SER A 166 -2.97 -19.58 -2.18
CA SER A 166 -2.77 -18.15 -1.97
C SER A 166 -4.08 -17.41 -1.71
N LEU A 167 -5.19 -17.87 -2.28
CA LEU A 167 -6.52 -17.26 -2.10
C LEU A 167 -7.11 -17.51 -0.71
N GLU A 168 -6.85 -18.67 -0.10
CA GLU A 168 -7.26 -19.00 1.29
C GLU A 168 -6.69 -17.99 2.31
N ARG A 169 -5.47 -17.49 2.07
CA ARG A 169 -4.88 -16.42 2.92
C ARG A 169 -5.72 -15.14 2.95
N PHE A 170 -6.59 -14.92 1.97
CA PHE A 170 -7.51 -13.78 1.93
C PHE A 170 -8.93 -14.11 2.46
N SER A 171 -9.27 -15.39 2.69
CA SER A 171 -10.59 -15.79 3.20
C SER A 171 -10.68 -15.85 4.73
N ASP A 172 -9.56 -16.11 5.41
CA ASP A 172 -9.58 -16.52 6.82
C ASP A 172 -9.36 -15.40 7.84
N ASP A 173 -8.90 -14.22 7.42
CA ASP A 173 -8.75 -13.09 8.33
C ASP A 173 -10.09 -12.37 8.50
N LYS A 174 -10.78 -12.62 9.62
CA LYS A 174 -11.76 -11.64 10.14
C LYS A 174 -11.05 -10.29 10.15
N VAL A 175 -11.52 -9.38 9.31
CA VAL A 175 -10.97 -8.02 9.18
C VAL A 175 -10.97 -7.39 10.58
N LYS A 176 -9.81 -7.36 11.24
CA LYS A 176 -9.65 -6.86 12.62
C LYS A 176 -9.95 -5.37 12.74
N HIS A 177 -10.02 -4.71 11.59
CA HIS A 177 -10.24 -3.28 11.42
C HIS A 177 -11.00 -3.08 10.12
N ILE A 178 -12.34 -2.95 10.19
CA ILE A 178 -13.12 -2.45 9.06
C ILE A 178 -12.56 -1.05 8.80
N ASN A 179 -11.78 -0.91 7.72
CA ASN A 179 -11.05 0.33 7.45
C ASN A 179 -12.05 1.49 7.40
N PHE A 180 -11.88 2.41 8.33
CA PHE A 180 -12.38 3.77 8.24
C PHE A 180 -11.78 4.40 6.98
N ILE A 181 -12.65 4.83 6.08
CA ILE A 181 -12.34 5.83 5.06
C ILE A 181 -12.07 7.15 5.78
#